data_AF-A0A3M1YHU9-F1
#
_entry.id   AF-A0A3M1YHU9-F1
#
_cell.length_a   1.000
_cell.length_b   1.000
_cell.length_c   1.000
_cell.angle_alpha   90.00
_cell.angle_beta   90.00
_cell.angle_gamma   90.00
#
_symmetry.space_group_name_H-M   'P 1'
#
loop_
_entity.id
_entity.type
_entity.pdbx_description
1 polymer ?
#
loop_
_entity_poly.entity_id
_entity_poly.type
_entity_poly.pdbx_seq_one_letter_code
_entity_poly.pdbx_strand_id
1 'polypeptide(L)'
;MPPFSFWGGRFHFCSNAKLGKFVQKMKFRICLFFVALCLGCSEPPMTPFARQVKPAGLAAGTPAYDDVCLSSRWPRPRDARDTFDTFEAARAFFATRLQWVYTTDSAFIRRAHDLGLKTQVTLTPTLPDLPFGNATRLAGRMRNETGERVCAPWMKGWDLWWGCVNHPDFRDIYWANIRAALDAGAWDFQVDDPAFSVLLLRNAWEKVC
;
A
#
# COMPACT_ATOMS: atom_id res chain seq x y z
N MET A 1 13.34 -18.52 39.33
CA MET A 1 12.99 -18.22 40.73
C MET A 1 14.25 -18.42 41.58
N PRO A 2 14.57 -17.58 42.59
CA PRO A 2 13.88 -16.40 43.11
C PRO A 2 14.85 -15.16 43.15
N PRO A 3 14.68 -14.12 43.99
CA PRO A 3 14.16 -12.81 43.54
C PRO A 3 15.09 -11.62 43.89
N PHE A 4 14.89 -10.49 43.21
CA PHE A 4 15.46 -9.20 43.64
C PHE A 4 14.42 -8.38 44.41
N SER A 5 14.92 -7.78 45.49
CA SER A 5 14.21 -7.23 46.63
C SER A 5 13.75 -5.78 46.45
N PHE A 6 12.65 -5.48 47.13
CA PHE A 6 12.08 -4.16 47.39
C PHE A 6 13.05 -3.24 48.16
N TRP A 7 13.04 -1.95 47.82
CA TRP A 7 13.39 -0.87 48.76
C TRP A 7 12.23 0.12 48.83
N GLY A 8 11.61 0.19 50.01
CA GLY A 8 10.60 1.17 50.37
C GLY A 8 11.25 2.42 50.97
N GLY A 9 10.69 3.58 50.66
CA GLY A 9 10.99 4.84 51.32
C GLY A 9 9.68 5.52 51.71
N ARG A 10 9.26 5.36 52.98
CA ARG A 10 8.22 6.19 53.60
C ARG A 10 8.87 7.48 54.09
N PHE A 11 8.36 8.62 53.65
CA PHE A 11 8.63 9.90 54.31
C PHE A 11 7.41 10.30 55.15
N HIS A 12 7.61 10.23 56.47
CA HIS A 12 6.83 11.00 57.43
C HIS A 12 7.35 12.44 57.41
N PHE A 13 6.45 13.42 57.30
CA PHE A 13 6.75 14.76 57.77
C PHE A 13 5.63 15.30 58.66
N CYS A 14 6.09 15.87 59.77
CA CYS A 14 5.36 16.30 60.94
C CYS A 14 4.27 17.34 60.66
N SER A 15 3.18 17.20 61.39
CA SER A 15 2.28 18.29 61.74
C SER A 15 3.03 19.34 62.56
N ASN A 16 2.85 20.61 62.22
CA ASN A 16 2.97 21.68 63.21
C ASN A 16 1.83 22.67 63.04
N ALA A 17 0.88 22.57 63.97
CA ALA A 17 -0.13 23.56 64.22
C ALA A 17 0.49 24.69 65.05
N LYS A 18 0.45 25.92 64.50
CA LYS A 18 0.28 27.21 65.21
C LYS A 18 0.73 28.32 64.27
N LEU A 19 -0.24 28.99 63.63
CA LEU A 19 -0.23 30.45 63.55
C LEU A 19 -1.66 30.91 63.26
N GLY A 20 -2.39 31.16 64.34
CA GLY A 20 -3.65 31.85 64.30
C GLY A 20 -3.46 33.30 63.89
N LYS A 21 -4.55 33.86 63.33
CA LYS A 21 -4.78 35.30 63.13
C LYS A 21 -4.00 35.97 61.99
N PHE A 22 -4.04 35.38 60.79
CA PHE A 22 -3.92 36.15 59.54
C PHE A 22 -4.75 35.54 58.38
N VAL A 23 -5.90 34.92 58.69
CA VAL A 23 -6.65 34.06 57.74
C VAL A 23 -8.07 34.59 57.41
N GLN A 24 -8.32 35.89 57.61
CA GLN A 24 -9.67 36.43 57.38
C GLN A 24 -9.77 37.61 56.39
N LYS A 25 -8.65 38.10 55.84
CA LYS A 25 -8.67 39.08 54.73
C LYS A 25 -8.02 38.62 53.43
N MET A 26 -7.46 37.40 53.39
CA MET A 26 -6.86 36.82 52.18
C MET A 26 -7.68 35.68 51.55
N LYS A 27 -8.88 35.36 52.09
CA LYS A 27 -9.76 34.33 51.53
C LYS A 27 -10.67 34.83 50.40
N PHE A 28 -10.83 36.15 50.22
CA PHE A 28 -11.75 36.69 49.21
C PHE A 28 -11.09 37.10 47.89
N ARG A 29 -9.75 37.21 47.83
CA ARG A 29 -9.03 37.56 46.59
C ARG A 29 -8.37 36.38 45.88
N ILE A 30 -8.18 35.24 46.55
CA ILE A 30 -7.60 34.03 45.91
C ILE A 30 -8.66 33.19 45.19
N CYS A 31 -9.93 33.19 45.64
CA CYS A 31 -11.01 32.49 44.90
C CYS A 31 -11.34 33.11 43.54
N LEU A 32 -11.12 34.41 43.36
CA LEU A 32 -11.42 35.08 42.08
C LEU A 32 -10.33 34.90 41.02
N PHE A 33 -9.11 34.49 41.40
CA PHE A 33 -8.05 34.19 40.43
C PHE A 33 -8.10 32.76 39.88
N PHE A 34 -8.67 31.80 40.62
CA PHE A 34 -8.75 30.41 40.15
C PHE A 34 -9.95 30.12 39.24
N VAL A 35 -11.05 30.89 39.32
CA VAL A 35 -12.19 30.72 38.39
C VAL A 35 -11.91 31.31 37.00
N ALA A 36 -11.06 32.34 36.92
CA ALA A 36 -10.70 32.98 35.64
C ALA A 36 -9.73 32.14 34.78
N LEU A 37 -9.02 31.18 35.38
CA LEU A 37 -8.07 30.31 34.66
C LEU A 37 -8.71 29.08 34.00
N CYS A 38 -9.95 28.73 34.37
CA CYS A 38 -10.65 27.57 33.81
C CYS A 38 -11.62 27.90 32.66
N LEU A 39 -11.83 29.18 32.34
CA LEU A 39 -12.80 29.63 31.33
C LEU A 39 -12.15 30.06 30.00
N GLY A 40 -10.83 29.95 29.87
CA GLY A 40 -10.07 30.49 28.73
C GLY A 40 -9.52 29.48 27.73
N CYS A 41 -9.60 28.18 27.98
CA CYS A 41 -9.08 27.17 27.05
C CYS A 41 -10.22 26.62 26.18
N SER A 42 -10.80 27.46 25.32
CA SER A 42 -11.44 26.93 24.12
C SER A 42 -10.32 26.46 23.21
N GLU A 43 -10.08 25.15 23.13
CA GLU A 43 -9.21 24.63 22.08
C GLU A 43 -9.72 25.15 20.74
N PRO A 44 -8.86 25.72 19.89
CA PRO A 44 -9.29 26.17 18.58
C PRO A 44 -9.95 24.98 17.88
N PRO A 45 -11.12 25.17 17.24
CA PRO A 45 -11.80 24.07 16.57
C PRO A 45 -10.82 23.43 15.61
N MET A 46 -10.45 22.17 15.88
CA MET A 46 -9.56 21.43 15.00
C MET A 46 -10.22 21.39 13.61
N THR A 47 -9.63 22.11 12.67
CA THR A 47 -10.06 22.02 11.28
C THR A 47 -9.67 20.62 10.82
N PRO A 48 -10.62 19.74 10.43
CA PRO A 48 -10.29 18.39 10.00
C PRO A 48 -9.21 18.45 8.91
N PHE A 49 -8.26 17.52 8.91
CA PHE A 49 -7.20 17.49 7.88
C PHE A 49 -7.75 17.61 6.46
N ALA A 50 -8.90 16.98 6.18
CA ALA A 50 -9.61 17.08 4.90
C ALA A 50 -9.97 18.51 4.45
N ARG A 51 -10.13 19.47 5.39
CA ARG A 51 -10.41 20.89 5.09
C ARG A 51 -9.15 21.74 4.97
N GLN A 52 -7.99 21.22 5.37
CA GLN A 52 -6.69 21.90 5.27
C GLN A 52 -5.94 21.54 3.98
N VAL A 53 -6.30 20.40 3.37
CA VAL A 53 -5.69 19.96 2.10
C VAL A 53 -6.16 20.88 0.97
N LYS A 54 -5.21 21.59 0.37
CA LYS A 54 -5.42 22.23 -0.93
C LYS A 54 -5.17 21.20 -2.02
N PRO A 55 -6.04 21.06 -3.02
CA PRO A 55 -5.77 20.18 -4.15
C PRO A 55 -4.48 20.64 -4.83
N ALA A 56 -3.45 19.80 -4.81
CA ALA A 56 -2.31 19.95 -5.69
C ALA A 56 -2.75 19.58 -7.11
N GLY A 57 -2.12 20.17 -8.13
CA GLY A 57 -2.34 19.72 -9.51
C GLY A 57 -2.03 18.23 -9.61
N LEU A 58 -2.94 17.46 -10.18
CA LEU A 58 -2.74 16.03 -10.41
C LEU A 58 -1.64 15.85 -11.45
N ALA A 59 -0.64 15.01 -11.15
CA ALA A 59 0.34 14.60 -12.15
C ALA A 59 -0.38 13.81 -13.26
N ALA A 60 0.12 13.90 -14.49
CA ALA A 60 -0.44 13.12 -15.60
C ALA A 60 -0.52 11.63 -15.25
N GLY A 61 -1.65 11.00 -15.54
CA GLY A 61 -1.90 9.57 -15.24
C GLY A 61 -2.44 9.27 -13.84
N THR A 62 -2.41 10.24 -12.91
CA THR A 62 -3.02 10.08 -11.58
C THR A 62 -4.53 9.89 -11.72
N PRO A 63 -5.17 9.04 -10.90
CA PRO A 63 -6.63 8.95 -10.85
C PRO A 63 -7.27 10.33 -10.65
N ALA A 64 -8.37 10.56 -11.36
CA ALA A 64 -9.19 11.74 -11.16
C ALA A 64 -9.84 11.70 -9.76
N TYR A 65 -10.29 12.85 -9.26
CA TYR A 65 -10.91 12.91 -7.93
C TYR A 65 -12.22 12.12 -7.82
N ASP A 66 -12.88 11.87 -8.94
CA ASP A 66 -14.10 11.05 -9.07
C ASP A 66 -13.81 9.61 -9.50
N ASP A 67 -12.55 9.22 -9.70
CA ASP A 67 -12.22 7.83 -10.00
C ASP A 67 -12.43 6.96 -8.73
N VAL A 68 -13.24 5.91 -8.85
CA VAL A 68 -13.40 4.90 -7.81
C VAL A 68 -12.51 3.70 -8.13
N CYS A 69 -11.45 3.54 -7.34
CA CYS A 69 -10.42 2.54 -7.56
C CYS A 69 -10.72 1.27 -6.76
N LEU A 70 -10.84 0.13 -7.45
CA LEU A 70 -11.01 -1.18 -6.83
C LEU A 70 -9.86 -2.10 -7.25
N SER A 71 -9.41 -2.98 -6.37
CA SER A 71 -8.49 -4.04 -6.73
C SER A 71 -9.14 -5.40 -6.49
N SER A 72 -9.26 -6.21 -7.53
CA SER A 72 -9.60 -7.63 -7.38
C SER A 72 -8.39 -8.47 -6.97
N ARG A 73 -7.18 -7.90 -7.11
CA ARG A 73 -5.88 -8.55 -7.02
C ARG A 73 -5.63 -9.64 -8.07
N TRP A 74 -6.59 -10.50 -8.29
CA TRP A 74 -6.63 -11.58 -9.26
C TRP A 74 -8.01 -11.57 -9.95
N PRO A 75 -8.13 -11.90 -11.24
CA PRO A 75 -9.42 -12.13 -11.88
C PRO A 75 -10.28 -13.11 -11.07
N ARG A 76 -11.56 -12.77 -10.89
CA ARG A 76 -12.58 -13.61 -10.24
C ARG A 76 -13.80 -13.71 -11.15
N PRO A 77 -14.46 -14.87 -11.26
CA PRO A 77 -14.18 -16.11 -10.50
C PRO A 77 -12.93 -16.85 -11.01
N ARG A 78 -12.24 -17.56 -10.11
CA ARG A 78 -11.05 -18.38 -10.44
C ARG A 78 -11.38 -19.83 -10.76
N ASP A 79 -12.45 -20.36 -10.17
CA ASP A 79 -12.95 -21.71 -10.40
C ASP A 79 -14.47 -21.77 -10.15
N ALA A 80 -15.10 -22.91 -10.41
CA ALA A 80 -16.55 -23.07 -10.28
C ALA A 80 -17.10 -22.94 -8.83
N ARG A 81 -16.23 -22.95 -7.81
CA ARG A 81 -16.62 -22.78 -6.40
C ARG A 81 -16.42 -21.35 -5.92
N ASP A 82 -15.81 -20.51 -6.76
CA ASP A 82 -15.57 -19.12 -6.46
C ASP A 82 -16.86 -18.31 -6.61
N THR A 83 -17.43 -17.90 -5.48
CA THR A 83 -18.67 -17.12 -5.43
C THR A 83 -18.45 -15.62 -5.64
N PHE A 84 -17.22 -15.17 -5.87
CA PHE A 84 -16.91 -13.76 -6.12
C PHE A 84 -16.72 -13.51 -7.62
N ASP A 85 -17.24 -12.38 -8.10
CA ASP A 85 -17.02 -11.91 -9.48
C ASP A 85 -16.46 -10.48 -9.45
N THR A 86 -15.38 -10.26 -10.21
CA THR A 86 -14.69 -8.96 -10.24
C THR A 86 -15.57 -7.85 -10.81
N PHE A 87 -16.32 -8.15 -11.87
CA PHE A 87 -17.12 -7.16 -12.58
C PHE A 87 -18.43 -6.86 -11.83
N GLU A 88 -19.01 -7.84 -11.15
CA GLU A 88 -20.15 -7.60 -10.26
C GLU A 88 -19.77 -6.69 -9.09
N ALA A 89 -18.62 -6.95 -8.44
CA ALA A 89 -18.09 -6.08 -7.40
C ALA A 89 -17.79 -4.67 -7.95
N ALA A 90 -17.09 -4.57 -9.09
CA ALA A 90 -16.81 -3.29 -9.72
C ALA A 90 -18.09 -2.48 -9.97
N ARG A 91 -19.13 -3.12 -10.51
CA ARG A 91 -20.44 -2.47 -10.74
C ARG A 91 -21.10 -2.04 -9.42
N ALA A 92 -21.11 -2.89 -8.40
CA ALA A 92 -21.74 -2.60 -7.12
C ALA A 92 -21.09 -1.41 -6.38
N PHE A 93 -19.77 -1.23 -6.55
CA PHE A 93 -19.02 -0.11 -5.98
C PHE A 93 -18.90 1.09 -6.92
N PHE A 94 -19.53 1.06 -8.10
CA PHE A 94 -19.39 2.10 -9.13
C PHE A 94 -17.92 2.37 -9.48
N ALA A 95 -17.09 1.31 -9.48
CA ALA A 95 -15.68 1.40 -9.80
C ALA A 95 -15.50 1.96 -11.22
N THR A 96 -14.57 2.88 -11.38
CA THR A 96 -14.11 3.38 -12.68
C THR A 96 -12.75 2.82 -13.05
N ARG A 97 -12.04 2.22 -12.07
CA ARG A 97 -10.72 1.62 -12.26
C ARG A 97 -10.60 0.28 -11.57
N LEU A 98 -9.91 -0.65 -12.24
CA LEU A 98 -9.41 -1.88 -11.63
C LEU A 98 -7.90 -1.76 -11.46
N GLN A 99 -7.43 -1.53 -10.24
CA GLN A 99 -6.01 -1.34 -9.93
C GLN A 99 -5.35 -2.60 -9.38
N TRP A 100 -4.04 -2.71 -9.54
CA TRP A 100 -3.23 -3.80 -9.00
C TRP A 100 -3.77 -5.20 -9.31
N VAL A 101 -4.09 -5.47 -10.58
CA VAL A 101 -4.59 -6.78 -11.01
C VAL A 101 -3.47 -7.62 -11.60
N TYR A 102 -3.13 -8.74 -10.96
CA TYR A 102 -2.26 -9.75 -11.55
C TYR A 102 -3.06 -10.59 -12.53
N THR A 103 -2.91 -10.30 -13.81
CA THR A 103 -3.52 -11.08 -14.88
C THR A 103 -2.64 -11.06 -16.10
N THR A 104 -2.65 -12.18 -16.80
CA THR A 104 -2.16 -12.27 -18.18
C THR A 104 -3.30 -12.69 -19.12
N ASP A 105 -4.56 -12.67 -18.66
CA ASP A 105 -5.72 -13.02 -19.47
C ASP A 105 -6.23 -11.81 -20.26
N SER A 106 -6.04 -11.82 -21.58
CA SER A 106 -6.54 -10.75 -22.45
C SER A 106 -8.06 -10.68 -22.51
N ALA A 107 -8.78 -11.79 -22.32
CA ALA A 107 -10.23 -11.75 -22.33
C ALA A 107 -10.76 -10.97 -21.12
N PHE A 108 -10.16 -11.15 -19.95
CA PHE A 108 -10.46 -10.36 -18.77
C PHE A 108 -10.16 -8.86 -19.00
N ILE A 109 -8.99 -8.52 -19.54
CA ILE A 109 -8.60 -7.12 -19.78
C ILE A 109 -9.55 -6.46 -20.79
N ARG A 110 -9.85 -7.13 -21.92
CA ARG A 110 -10.81 -6.62 -22.92
C ARG A 110 -12.19 -6.41 -22.33
N ARG A 111 -12.68 -7.38 -21.55
CA ARG A 111 -13.99 -7.24 -20.87
C ARG A 111 -14.01 -6.04 -19.93
N ALA A 112 -12.94 -5.79 -19.19
CA ALA A 112 -12.86 -4.60 -18.34
C ALA A 112 -12.88 -3.30 -19.15
N HIS A 113 -12.09 -3.24 -20.23
CA HIS A 113 -12.07 -2.12 -21.16
C HIS A 113 -13.45 -1.85 -21.78
N ASP A 114 -14.14 -2.89 -22.26
CA ASP A 114 -15.46 -2.78 -22.91
C ASP A 114 -16.55 -2.34 -21.92
N LEU A 115 -16.36 -2.58 -20.62
CA LEU A 115 -17.21 -2.08 -19.54
C LEU A 115 -16.84 -0.65 -19.09
N GLY A 116 -15.85 -0.02 -19.73
CA GLY A 116 -15.39 1.33 -19.41
C GLY A 116 -14.46 1.42 -18.20
N LEU A 117 -13.90 0.30 -17.73
CA LEU A 117 -13.00 0.28 -16.58
C LEU A 117 -11.55 0.51 -17.01
N LYS A 118 -10.87 1.48 -16.38
CA LYS A 118 -9.43 1.68 -16.55
C LYS A 118 -8.67 0.61 -15.76
N THR A 119 -8.08 -0.36 -16.44
CA THR A 119 -7.42 -1.51 -15.80
C THR A 119 -5.91 -1.33 -15.70
N GLN A 120 -5.39 -1.43 -14.47
CA GLN A 120 -3.97 -1.46 -14.16
C GLN A 120 -3.47 -2.90 -14.04
N VAL A 121 -2.70 -3.35 -15.01
CA VAL A 121 -2.10 -4.69 -14.99
C VAL A 121 -0.83 -4.67 -14.15
N THR A 122 -0.66 -5.70 -13.33
CA THR A 122 0.51 -5.81 -12.46
C THR A 122 1.59 -6.65 -13.11
N LEU A 123 2.73 -6.02 -13.37
CA LEU A 123 3.93 -6.65 -13.89
C LEU A 123 4.79 -7.12 -12.72
N THR A 124 5.33 -8.34 -12.79
CA THR A 124 6.08 -8.97 -11.69
C THR A 124 7.34 -9.64 -12.23
N PRO A 125 8.41 -9.81 -11.44
CA PRO A 125 9.55 -10.67 -11.81
C PRO A 125 9.16 -12.11 -12.16
N THR A 126 7.94 -12.55 -11.81
CA THR A 126 7.47 -13.92 -12.02
C THR A 126 6.53 -14.08 -13.23
N LEU A 127 6.54 -13.12 -14.16
CA LEU A 127 5.75 -13.23 -15.40
C LEU A 127 6.08 -14.53 -16.15
N PRO A 128 5.07 -15.20 -16.75
CA PRO A 128 5.27 -16.39 -17.57
C PRO A 128 6.05 -16.06 -18.85
N ASP A 129 6.70 -17.08 -19.43
CA ASP A 129 7.50 -16.94 -20.65
C ASP A 129 6.69 -16.47 -21.87
N LEU A 130 5.36 -16.67 -21.85
CA LEU A 130 4.45 -16.16 -22.88
C LEU A 130 3.27 -15.43 -22.24
N PRO A 131 2.78 -14.34 -22.87
CA PRO A 131 1.74 -13.50 -22.29
C PRO A 131 0.36 -14.14 -22.21
N PHE A 132 0.09 -15.28 -22.86
CA PHE A 132 -1.23 -15.93 -22.83
C PHE A 132 -1.10 -17.45 -22.72
N GLY A 133 -1.95 -18.06 -21.88
CA GLY A 133 -2.16 -19.51 -21.85
C GLY A 133 -0.95 -20.35 -21.43
N ASN A 134 0.12 -19.72 -20.94
CA ASN A 134 1.36 -20.41 -20.56
C ASN A 134 1.66 -20.25 -19.06
N ALA A 135 2.02 -21.36 -18.42
CA ALA A 135 2.49 -21.39 -17.03
C ALA A 135 4.03 -21.53 -16.92
N THR A 136 4.73 -21.74 -18.03
CA THR A 136 6.19 -21.94 -18.05
C THR A 136 6.94 -20.67 -17.66
N ARG A 137 7.99 -20.85 -16.84
CA ARG A 137 8.86 -19.79 -16.31
C ARG A 137 10.32 -20.22 -16.30
N LEU A 138 10.88 -20.48 -17.48
CA LEU A 138 12.22 -21.05 -17.63
C LEU A 138 13.22 -20.10 -18.28
N ALA A 139 12.78 -19.29 -19.23
CA ALA A 139 13.65 -18.41 -19.99
C ALA A 139 14.04 -17.15 -19.19
N GLY A 140 15.31 -16.74 -19.32
CA GLY A 140 15.86 -15.52 -18.72
C GLY A 140 15.76 -15.41 -17.20
N ARG A 141 15.69 -16.53 -16.46
CA ARG A 141 15.54 -16.53 -15.00
C ARG A 141 16.86 -16.24 -14.28
N MET A 142 16.76 -15.53 -13.16
CA MET A 142 17.86 -15.28 -12.25
C MET A 142 18.37 -16.59 -11.66
N ARG A 143 19.70 -16.72 -11.59
CA ARG A 143 20.38 -17.85 -10.98
C ARG A 143 21.29 -17.37 -9.86
N ASN A 144 21.43 -18.18 -8.80
CA ASN A 144 22.41 -17.96 -7.76
C ASN A 144 23.81 -18.43 -8.21
N GLU A 145 24.79 -18.34 -7.31
CA GLU A 145 26.17 -18.75 -7.54
C GLU A 145 26.35 -20.25 -7.87
N THR A 146 25.39 -21.10 -7.50
CA THR A 146 25.40 -22.54 -7.81
C THR A 146 24.63 -22.86 -9.11
N GLY A 147 24.07 -21.85 -9.77
CA GLY A 147 23.31 -22.00 -11.01
C GLY A 147 21.83 -22.35 -10.80
N GLU A 148 21.34 -22.42 -9.57
CA GLU A 148 19.94 -22.69 -9.23
C GLU A 148 19.07 -21.45 -9.46
N ARG A 149 17.81 -21.66 -9.84
CA ARG A 149 16.87 -20.56 -10.06
C ARG A 149 16.49 -19.89 -8.74
N VAL A 150 16.45 -18.55 -8.76
CA VAL A 150 16.07 -17.75 -7.59
C VAL A 150 14.56 -17.58 -7.53
N CYS A 151 13.99 -17.73 -6.34
CA CYS A 151 12.61 -17.39 -6.01
C CYS A 151 12.56 -16.68 -4.65
N ALA A 152 11.48 -15.96 -4.38
CA ALA A 152 11.27 -15.36 -3.07
C ALA A 152 11.12 -16.46 -1.99
N PRO A 153 11.58 -16.23 -0.74
CA PRO A 153 11.50 -17.23 0.32
C PRO A 153 10.08 -17.77 0.59
N TRP A 154 9.06 -16.92 0.43
CA TRP A 154 7.65 -17.27 0.62
C TRP A 154 7.00 -17.93 -0.61
N MET A 155 7.70 -18.01 -1.75
CA MET A 155 7.22 -18.62 -3.01
C MET A 155 7.87 -19.98 -3.27
N LYS A 156 8.64 -20.51 -2.30
CA LYS A 156 9.27 -21.83 -2.41
C LYS A 156 8.21 -22.90 -2.64
N GLY A 157 8.41 -23.69 -3.69
CA GLY A 157 7.50 -24.77 -4.11
C GLY A 157 6.37 -24.35 -5.05
N TRP A 158 6.25 -23.07 -5.42
CA TRP A 158 5.20 -22.58 -6.33
C TRP A 158 5.60 -22.65 -7.81
N ASP A 159 6.81 -23.10 -8.13
CA ASP A 159 7.42 -23.06 -9.47
C ASP A 159 7.42 -21.65 -10.10
N LEU A 160 7.60 -20.63 -9.25
CA LEU A 160 7.67 -19.23 -9.64
C LEU A 160 9.09 -18.70 -9.44
N TRP A 161 9.77 -18.44 -10.55
CA TRP A 161 11.17 -18.00 -10.57
C TRP A 161 11.27 -16.55 -10.99
N TRP A 162 12.14 -15.80 -10.32
CA TRP A 162 12.40 -14.41 -10.66
C TRP A 162 13.17 -14.30 -11.97
N GLY A 163 12.66 -13.49 -12.88
CA GLY A 163 13.35 -13.08 -14.08
C GLY A 163 14.55 -12.20 -13.78
N CYS A 164 15.60 -12.35 -14.58
CA CYS A 164 16.77 -11.50 -14.52
C CYS A 164 16.55 -10.28 -15.43
N VAL A 165 16.44 -9.08 -14.85
CA VAL A 165 16.28 -7.82 -15.60
C VAL A 165 17.41 -7.51 -16.61
N ASN A 166 18.56 -8.19 -16.46
CA ASN A 166 19.72 -8.04 -17.33
C ASN A 166 19.78 -9.12 -18.42
N HIS A 167 18.89 -10.11 -18.39
CA HIS A 167 18.87 -11.19 -19.38
C HIS A 167 17.98 -10.80 -20.56
N PRO A 168 18.47 -10.89 -21.82
CA PRO A 168 17.71 -10.49 -23.00
C PRO A 168 16.37 -11.23 -23.10
N ASP A 169 16.35 -12.55 -22.91
CA ASP A 169 15.10 -13.32 -22.97
C ASP A 169 14.03 -12.82 -21.99
N PHE A 170 14.42 -12.47 -20.75
CA PHE A 170 13.42 -11.99 -19.79
C PHE A 170 12.96 -10.57 -20.09
N ARG A 171 13.85 -9.73 -20.64
CA ARG A 171 13.45 -8.42 -21.18
C ARG A 171 12.41 -8.57 -22.28
N ASP A 172 12.61 -9.51 -23.20
CA ASP A 172 11.67 -9.76 -24.30
C ASP A 172 10.33 -10.31 -23.79
N ILE A 173 10.36 -11.21 -22.80
CA ILE A 173 9.16 -11.70 -22.10
C ILE A 173 8.39 -10.54 -21.45
N TYR A 174 9.10 -9.66 -20.74
CA TYR A 174 8.49 -8.54 -20.04
C TYR A 174 7.79 -7.59 -21.03
N TRP A 175 8.45 -7.26 -22.13
CA TRP A 175 7.86 -6.45 -23.20
C TRP A 175 6.71 -7.15 -23.93
N ALA A 176 6.79 -8.46 -24.15
CA ALA A 176 5.70 -9.22 -24.75
C ALA A 176 4.44 -9.16 -23.88
N ASN A 177 4.58 -9.28 -22.55
CA ASN A 177 3.47 -9.14 -21.60
C ASN A 177 2.88 -7.72 -21.59
N ILE A 178 3.73 -6.68 -21.64
CA ILE A 178 3.25 -5.28 -21.73
C ILE A 178 2.45 -5.07 -23.02
N ARG A 179 3.00 -5.44 -24.18
CA ARG A 179 2.33 -5.27 -25.49
C ARG A 179 1.00 -6.00 -25.53
N ALA A 180 1.00 -7.26 -25.11
CA ALA A 180 -0.17 -8.10 -25.04
C ALA A 180 -1.29 -7.51 -24.15
N ALA A 181 -0.92 -6.90 -23.01
CA ALA A 181 -1.86 -6.22 -22.14
C ALA A 181 -2.40 -4.91 -22.76
N LEU A 182 -1.52 -4.11 -23.39
CA LEU A 182 -1.91 -2.89 -24.12
C LEU A 182 -2.88 -3.21 -25.27
N ASP A 183 -2.56 -4.22 -26.08
CA ASP A 183 -3.40 -4.69 -27.19
C ASP A 183 -4.78 -5.19 -26.70
N ALA A 184 -4.85 -5.64 -25.45
CA ALA A 184 -6.09 -6.07 -24.80
C ALA A 184 -6.87 -4.91 -24.14
N GLY A 185 -6.33 -3.69 -24.12
CA GLY A 185 -6.98 -2.50 -23.54
C GLY A 185 -6.57 -2.17 -22.11
N ALA A 186 -5.42 -2.65 -21.63
CA ALA A 186 -4.87 -2.20 -20.35
C ALA A 186 -4.60 -0.69 -20.37
N TRP A 187 -4.93 -0.02 -19.26
CA TRP A 187 -4.83 1.44 -19.14
C TRP A 187 -3.48 1.89 -18.59
N ASP A 188 -3.00 1.19 -17.56
CA ASP A 188 -1.76 1.49 -16.86
C ASP A 188 -1.11 0.20 -16.34
N PHE A 189 0.11 0.36 -15.81
CA PHE A 189 0.88 -0.74 -15.26
C PHE A 189 1.40 -0.39 -13.87
N GLN A 190 1.39 -1.39 -12.99
CA GLN A 190 2.10 -1.36 -11.73
C GLN A 190 3.22 -2.39 -11.78
N VAL A 191 4.45 -1.99 -11.43
CA VAL A 191 5.54 -2.95 -11.20
C VAL A 191 5.45 -3.41 -9.75
N ASP A 192 5.24 -4.70 -9.57
CA ASP A 192 5.29 -5.36 -8.28
C ASP A 192 6.71 -5.87 -7.99
N ASP A 193 7.02 -5.97 -6.69
CA ASP A 193 8.36 -6.09 -6.12
C ASP A 193 9.19 -4.78 -6.15
N PRO A 194 9.46 -4.17 -4.98
CA PRO A 194 10.17 -2.89 -4.90
C PRO A 194 11.65 -3.02 -5.32
N ALA A 195 12.29 -4.17 -5.07
CA ALA A 195 13.67 -4.38 -5.48
C ALA A 195 13.77 -4.49 -7.00
N PHE A 196 12.83 -5.20 -7.63
CA PHE A 196 12.70 -5.27 -9.07
C PHE A 196 12.44 -3.89 -9.71
N SER A 197 11.59 -3.07 -9.11
CA SER A 197 11.34 -1.69 -9.56
C SER A 197 12.62 -0.85 -9.59
N VAL A 198 13.44 -0.93 -8.54
CA VAL A 198 14.75 -0.24 -8.48
C VAL A 198 15.68 -0.72 -9.60
N LEU A 199 15.70 -2.02 -9.86
CA LEU A 199 16.54 -2.59 -10.90
C LEU A 199 16.12 -2.18 -12.31
N LEU A 200 14.81 -2.13 -12.60
CA LEU A 200 14.30 -1.60 -13.87
C LEU A 200 14.75 -0.15 -14.11
N LEU A 201 14.62 0.71 -13.09
CA LEU A 201 15.02 2.12 -13.17
C LEU A 201 16.53 2.30 -13.36
N ARG A 202 17.34 1.50 -12.66
CA ARG A 202 18.82 1.58 -12.75
C ARG A 202 19.36 1.16 -14.11
N ASN A 203 18.71 0.18 -14.74
CA ASN A 203 19.21 -0.39 -16.00
C ASN A 203 18.92 0.47 -17.22
N ALA A 204 18.20 1.60 -17.07
CA ALA A 204 17.87 2.53 -18.15
C ALA A 204 17.53 1.79 -19.44
N TRP A 205 16.51 0.92 -19.42
CA TRP A 205 16.19 0.02 -20.54
C TRP A 205 16.05 0.72 -21.90
N GLU A 206 15.81 2.03 -21.91
CA GLU A 206 15.88 2.93 -23.08
C GLU A 206 17.28 3.04 -23.75
N LYS A 207 18.37 2.70 -23.06
CA LYS A 207 19.77 2.78 -23.53
C LYS A 207 20.37 1.43 -23.94
N VAL A 208 19.61 0.34 -23.81
CA VAL A 208 20.03 -1.03 -24.18
C VAL A 208 19.31 -1.47 -25.48
N CYS A 209 18.74 -0.49 -26.20
CA CYS A 209 18.14 -0.62 -27.52
C CYS A 209 19.12 -0.10 -28.58
#